data_AF-A0A6A3CTZ0-F1
#
_entry.id   AF-A0A6A3CTZ0-F1
#
_cell.length_a   1.000
_cell.length_b   1.000
_cell.length_c   1.000
_cell.angle_alpha   90.00
_cell.angle_beta   90.00
_cell.angle_gamma   90.00
#
_symmetry.space_group_name_H-M   'P 1'
#
loop_
_entity.id
_entity.type
_entity.pdbx_description
1 polymer ?
#
loop_
_entity_poly.entity_id
_entity_poly.type
_entity_poly.pdbx_seq_one_letter_code
_entity_poly.pdbx_strand_id
1 'polypeptide(L)'
;MANLRDISVSAALNLLSAFAFLVAFAILRLQPINDGFTFRNALGMPKPELIDHAGLDSVVYIRIYLLGLKIIVPLAVLAFLVLVPVNWTGETLEGIKNLTFSDIDKLSISNVPDGSKRFWAHIVMSYVFALWAFYVLYVEYKIVASMRLKYLASEICRPDQFTTGFCGLFGNKVDAIDYYSSEIQKLSEAEASEREKVLSDPKAIVPAAFVSFKSRWSAAICAQTQQYHDPTIWLTEWAPEPRDVYWSNLAIPYFDLTIRTLLMAMALFFLIFFFMIPIAFVQSLANIDGIEKVFPFLRRLIEKETVKSFIQGFLPGIVLKIFLIPLPTILMTMSKIEGFPSRSSLDRRSAGKYHLFLLVNVFLGSIITGAAFDQLKIFLHQPPTEHVAICTELQYANSLGFRKPLVNLSQ
;
A
#
# COMPACT_ATOMS: atom_id res chain seq x y z
N MET A 1 -13.94 0.98 -25.00
CA MET A 1 -13.10 0.11 -24.14
C MET A 1 -11.67 0.17 -24.63
N ALA A 2 -10.69 0.10 -23.73
CA ALA A 2 -9.27 0.06 -24.14
C ALA A 2 -8.97 -1.25 -24.88
N ASN A 3 -8.41 -1.15 -26.08
CA ASN A 3 -8.07 -2.30 -26.91
C ASN A 3 -6.72 -2.91 -26.45
N LEU A 4 -6.41 -4.14 -26.86
CA LEU A 4 -5.11 -4.80 -26.58
C LEU A 4 -3.93 -3.91 -26.98
N ARG A 5 -4.08 -3.17 -28.08
CA ARG A 5 -3.12 -2.18 -28.56
C ARG A 5 -2.86 -1.07 -27.54
N ASP A 6 -3.89 -0.53 -26.90
CA ASP A 6 -3.76 0.55 -25.91
C ASP A 6 -2.95 0.10 -24.69
N ILE A 7 -3.21 -1.14 -24.24
CA ILE A 7 -2.49 -1.77 -23.13
C ILE A 7 -1.03 -1.99 -23.52
N SER A 8 -0.77 -2.51 -24.72
CA SER A 8 0.60 -2.78 -25.19
C SER A 8 1.45 -1.52 -25.30
N VAL A 9 0.87 -0.41 -25.77
CA VAL A 9 1.56 0.88 -25.90
C VAL A 9 1.87 1.45 -24.52
N SER A 10 0.91 1.43 -23.59
CA SER A 10 1.15 1.88 -22.21
C SER A 10 2.22 1.04 -21.50
N ALA A 11 2.14 -0.29 -21.61
CA ALA A 11 3.14 -1.19 -21.04
C ALA A 11 4.55 -0.94 -21.62
N ALA A 12 4.66 -0.73 -22.93
CA ALA A 12 5.94 -0.43 -23.58
C ALA A 12 6.54 0.90 -23.08
N LEU A 13 5.72 1.93 -22.87
CA LEU A 13 6.17 3.22 -22.34
C LEU A 13 6.61 3.13 -20.86
N ASN A 14 5.89 2.35 -20.05
CA ASN A 14 6.28 2.07 -18.67
C ASN A 14 7.61 1.31 -18.60
N LEU A 15 7.77 0.28 -19.43
CA LEU A 15 9.03 -0.46 -19.51
C LEU A 15 10.19 0.41 -20.00
N LEU A 16 9.96 1.28 -20.99
CA LEU A 16 10.98 2.16 -21.54
C LEU A 16 11.38 3.26 -20.54
N SER A 17 10.42 3.83 -19.81
CA SER A 17 10.71 4.79 -18.73
C SER A 17 11.43 4.13 -17.54
N ALA A 18 11.05 2.92 -17.16
CA ALA A 18 11.76 2.15 -16.14
C ALA A 18 13.20 1.82 -16.59
N PHE A 19 13.39 1.43 -17.84
CA PHE A 19 14.72 1.20 -18.41
C PHE A 19 15.56 2.48 -18.42
N ALA A 20 15.00 3.61 -18.87
CA ALA A 20 15.67 4.91 -18.84
C ALA A 20 16.07 5.31 -17.40
N PHE A 21 15.20 5.06 -16.41
CA PHE A 21 15.51 5.28 -15.00
C PHE A 21 16.66 4.39 -14.52
N LEU A 22 16.68 3.11 -14.89
CA LEU A 22 17.77 2.19 -14.54
C LEU A 22 19.10 2.61 -15.20
N VAL A 23 19.06 3.11 -16.44
CA VAL A 23 20.25 3.67 -17.12
C VAL A 23 20.72 4.93 -16.43
N ALA A 24 19.82 5.86 -16.10
CA ALA A 24 20.17 7.07 -15.35
C ALA A 24 20.75 6.74 -13.98
N PHE A 25 20.17 5.77 -13.27
CA PHE A 25 20.70 5.26 -12.01
C PHE A 25 22.09 4.65 -12.17
N ALA A 26 22.32 3.85 -13.22
CA ALA A 26 23.62 3.28 -13.52
C ALA A 26 24.68 4.34 -13.85
N ILE A 27 24.31 5.42 -14.56
CA ILE A 27 25.21 6.55 -14.86
C ILE A 27 25.52 7.35 -13.60
N LEU A 28 24.51 7.69 -12.78
CA LEU A 28 24.70 8.37 -11.49
C LEU A 28 25.56 7.55 -10.52
N ARG A 29 25.57 6.22 -10.67
CA ARG A 29 26.41 5.31 -9.89
C ARG A 29 27.89 5.34 -10.29
N LEU A 30 28.25 5.75 -11.51
CA LEU A 30 29.66 5.87 -11.94
C LEU A 30 30.41 7.01 -11.21
N GLN A 31 29.75 7.76 -10.35
CA GLN A 31 30.40 8.72 -9.46
C GLN A 31 31.19 7.98 -8.37
N PRO A 32 32.46 8.36 -8.09
CA PRO A 32 33.42 7.62 -7.26
C PRO A 32 33.03 7.48 -5.76
N ILE A 33 31.83 7.92 -5.38
CA ILE A 33 31.28 7.87 -4.02
C ILE A 33 30.34 6.65 -3.85
N ASN A 34 29.93 5.97 -4.93
CA ASN A 34 28.83 5.00 -4.91
C ASN A 34 29.20 3.57 -5.40
N ASP A 35 30.49 3.24 -5.35
CA ASP A 35 31.05 2.01 -5.91
C ASP A 35 30.77 0.77 -5.01
N GLY A 36 29.66 0.06 -5.23
CA GLY A 36 29.50 -1.25 -4.56
C GLY A 36 28.36 -2.17 -4.97
N PHE A 37 27.21 -1.65 -5.41
CA PHE A 37 25.98 -2.48 -5.51
C PHE A 37 25.55 -2.86 -6.93
N THR A 38 25.85 -4.09 -7.39
CA THR A 38 25.31 -4.67 -8.63
C THR A 38 24.13 -5.59 -8.30
N PHE A 39 23.07 -5.63 -9.12
CA PHE A 39 21.88 -6.49 -8.90
C PHE A 39 22.24 -7.98 -8.65
N ARG A 40 23.28 -8.49 -9.32
CA ARG A 40 23.82 -9.83 -9.09
C ARG A 40 24.40 -10.01 -7.68
N ASN A 41 25.06 -8.98 -7.14
CA ASN A 41 25.59 -9.00 -5.78
C ASN A 41 24.44 -8.92 -4.75
N ALA A 42 23.37 -8.19 -5.07
CA ALA A 42 22.17 -8.11 -4.23
C ALA A 42 21.48 -9.47 -4.03
N LEU A 43 21.41 -10.28 -5.09
CA LEU A 43 20.83 -11.64 -5.03
C LEU A 43 21.80 -12.69 -4.46
N GLY A 44 23.09 -12.38 -4.41
CA GLY A 44 24.14 -13.31 -3.97
C GLY A 44 24.34 -13.38 -2.46
N MET A 45 23.81 -12.41 -1.69
CA MET A 45 23.97 -12.39 -0.23
C MET A 45 23.13 -13.48 0.45
N PRO A 46 23.73 -14.38 1.25
CA PRO A 46 23.00 -15.38 1.99
C PRO A 46 22.11 -14.73 3.07
N LYS A 47 20.91 -15.29 3.26
CA LYS A 47 19.91 -14.79 4.23
C LYS A 47 20.43 -14.53 5.65
N PRO A 48 21.24 -15.39 6.30
CA PRO A 48 21.73 -15.10 7.65
C PRO A 48 22.60 -13.85 7.71
N GLU A 49 23.47 -13.65 6.72
CA GLU A 49 24.32 -12.45 6.61
C GLU A 49 23.47 -11.19 6.41
N LEU A 50 22.39 -11.29 5.61
CA LEU A 50 21.45 -10.18 5.45
C LEU A 50 20.70 -9.83 6.75
N ILE A 51 20.36 -10.84 7.58
CA ILE A 51 19.73 -10.60 8.90
C ILE A 51 20.70 -9.88 9.83
N ASP A 52 21.97 -10.26 9.83
CA ASP A 52 23.00 -9.66 10.69
C ASP A 52 23.35 -8.22 10.29
N HIS A 53 23.26 -7.87 9.00
CA HIS A 53 23.58 -6.53 8.51
C HIS A 53 22.40 -5.57 8.47
N ALA A 54 21.24 -6.00 7.97
CA ALA A 54 20.08 -5.13 7.73
C ALA A 54 18.98 -5.28 8.79
N GLY A 55 19.06 -6.30 9.64
CA GLY A 55 18.06 -6.62 10.65
C GLY A 55 16.96 -7.56 10.14
N LEU A 56 16.26 -8.19 11.08
CA LEU A 56 15.20 -9.16 10.79
C LEU A 56 14.02 -8.51 10.02
N ASP A 57 13.63 -7.29 10.38
CA ASP A 57 12.46 -6.62 9.84
C ASP A 57 12.60 -6.34 8.33
N SER A 58 13.77 -5.91 7.86
CA SER A 58 14.06 -5.74 6.44
C SER A 58 14.00 -7.06 5.67
N VAL A 59 14.49 -8.16 6.26
CA VAL A 59 14.44 -9.49 5.65
C VAL A 59 13.01 -10.00 5.54
N VAL A 60 12.19 -9.80 6.58
CA VAL A 60 10.76 -10.14 6.55
C VAL A 60 10.04 -9.28 5.51
N TYR A 61 10.38 -8.00 5.38
CA TYR A 61 9.82 -7.12 4.34
C TYR A 61 10.12 -7.63 2.92
N ILE A 62 11.37 -8.00 2.63
CA ILE A 62 11.75 -8.61 1.33
C ILE A 62 10.98 -9.91 1.08
N ARG A 63 10.76 -10.72 2.13
CA ARG A 63 9.99 -11.95 2.03
C ARG A 63 8.53 -11.74 1.64
N ILE A 64 7.92 -10.60 1.96
CA ILE A 64 6.55 -10.28 1.50
C ILE A 64 6.48 -10.26 -0.04
N TYR A 65 7.49 -9.71 -0.72
CA TYR A 65 7.56 -9.72 -2.18
C TYR A 65 7.77 -11.13 -2.74
N LEU A 66 8.67 -11.91 -2.13
CA LEU A 66 8.91 -13.30 -2.53
C LEU A 66 7.67 -14.19 -2.29
N LEU A 67 6.92 -13.94 -1.22
CA LEU A 67 5.65 -14.58 -0.92
C LEU A 67 4.62 -14.25 -2.01
N GLY A 68 4.52 -12.98 -2.42
CA GLY A 68 3.69 -12.55 -3.54
C GLY A 68 4.00 -13.33 -4.83
N LEU A 69 5.28 -13.46 -5.19
CA LEU A 69 5.70 -14.24 -6.36
C LEU A 69 5.38 -15.74 -6.24
N LYS A 70 5.60 -16.33 -5.06
CA LYS A 70 5.29 -17.75 -4.80
C LYS A 70 3.78 -18.06 -4.91
N ILE A 71 2.93 -17.11 -4.54
CA ILE A 71 1.48 -17.25 -4.70
C ILE A 71 1.09 -17.02 -6.15
N ILE A 72 1.51 -15.90 -6.76
CA ILE A 72 1.01 -15.47 -8.07
C ILE A 72 1.51 -16.36 -9.21
N VAL A 73 2.80 -16.76 -9.25
CA VAL A 73 3.38 -17.44 -10.43
C VAL A 73 2.71 -18.80 -10.73
N PRO A 74 2.56 -19.74 -9.78
CA PRO A 74 1.89 -21.01 -10.05
C PRO A 74 0.41 -20.83 -10.40
N LEU A 75 -0.28 -19.89 -9.73
CA LEU A 75 -1.69 -19.61 -9.99
C LEU A 75 -1.89 -18.98 -11.36
N ALA A 76 -0.99 -18.09 -11.80
CA ALA A 76 -1.03 -17.48 -13.13
C ALA A 76 -0.81 -18.52 -14.23
N VAL A 77 0.14 -19.44 -14.06
CA VAL A 77 0.37 -20.56 -15.00
C VAL A 77 -0.87 -21.45 -15.08
N LEU A 78 -1.46 -21.81 -13.94
CA LEU A 78 -2.66 -22.65 -13.91
C LEU A 78 -3.88 -21.93 -14.51
N ALA A 79 -4.06 -20.64 -14.22
CA ALA A 79 -5.10 -19.81 -14.82
C ALA A 79 -4.97 -19.77 -16.34
N PHE A 80 -3.75 -19.60 -16.85
CA PHE A 80 -3.47 -19.54 -18.27
C PHE A 80 -3.74 -20.89 -18.97
N LEU A 81 -3.40 -22.02 -18.33
CA LEU A 81 -3.60 -23.33 -18.93
C LEU A 81 -5.06 -23.80 -18.91
N VAL A 82 -5.83 -23.39 -17.89
CA VAL A 82 -7.21 -23.91 -17.69
C VAL A 82 -8.27 -22.87 -18.06
N LEU A 83 -8.22 -21.68 -17.48
CA LEU A 83 -9.31 -20.70 -17.61
C LEU A 83 -9.30 -20.02 -18.98
N VAL A 84 -8.13 -19.75 -19.56
CA VAL A 84 -8.05 -19.10 -20.88
C VAL A 84 -8.70 -19.95 -21.98
N PRO A 85 -8.39 -21.25 -22.15
CA PRO A 85 -9.09 -22.09 -23.14
C PRO A 85 -10.58 -22.27 -22.85
N VAL A 86 -10.97 -22.41 -21.58
CA VAL A 86 -12.38 -22.59 -21.18
C VAL A 86 -13.22 -21.35 -21.55
N ASN A 87 -12.68 -20.16 -21.32
CA ASN A 87 -13.39 -18.91 -21.61
C ASN A 87 -13.38 -18.58 -23.10
N TRP A 88 -12.28 -18.85 -23.80
CA TRP A 88 -12.17 -18.57 -25.23
C TRP A 88 -13.17 -19.36 -26.08
N THR A 89 -13.49 -20.60 -25.67
CA THR A 89 -14.47 -21.47 -26.36
C THR A 89 -15.95 -21.16 -26.02
N GLY A 90 -16.20 -20.06 -25.31
CA GLY A 90 -17.51 -19.68 -24.78
C GLY A 90 -18.53 -19.18 -25.82
N GLU A 91 -18.08 -18.53 -26.90
CA GLU A 91 -18.86 -17.96 -28.03
C GLU A 91 -20.09 -17.08 -27.70
N THR A 92 -20.43 -16.88 -26.42
CA THR A 92 -21.63 -16.13 -25.98
C THR A 92 -21.61 -14.68 -26.45
N LEU A 93 -20.46 -14.01 -26.35
CA LEU A 93 -20.33 -12.59 -26.71
C LEU A 93 -20.53 -12.33 -28.21
N GLU A 94 -20.25 -13.31 -29.07
CA GLU A 94 -20.41 -13.18 -30.52
C GLU A 94 -21.88 -13.28 -30.96
N GLY A 95 -22.74 -13.90 -30.13
CA GLY A 95 -24.17 -14.08 -30.39
C GLY A 95 -25.05 -12.87 -30.06
N ILE A 96 -24.55 -11.91 -29.27
CA ILE A 96 -25.36 -10.77 -28.80
C ILE A 96 -25.24 -9.59 -29.77
N LYS A 97 -26.33 -9.30 -30.50
CA LYS A 97 -26.42 -8.11 -31.37
C LYS A 97 -26.48 -6.84 -30.50
N ASN A 98 -25.69 -5.83 -30.85
CA ASN A 98 -25.57 -4.51 -30.20
C ASN A 98 -24.62 -4.38 -28.99
N LEU A 99 -23.80 -5.40 -28.67
CA LEU A 99 -22.71 -5.24 -27.71
C LEU A 99 -21.38 -4.93 -28.40
N THR A 100 -20.73 -3.86 -27.94
CA THR A 100 -19.31 -3.61 -28.30
C THR A 100 -18.43 -4.36 -27.30
N PHE A 101 -17.64 -5.32 -27.76
CA PHE A 101 -16.71 -6.07 -26.91
C PHE A 101 -15.32 -6.10 -27.56
N SER A 102 -14.29 -6.31 -26.74
CA SER A 102 -12.90 -6.46 -27.18
C SER A 102 -12.42 -7.91 -27.04
N ASP A 103 -11.31 -8.28 -27.69
CA ASP A 103 -10.79 -9.66 -27.65
C ASP A 103 -10.42 -10.13 -26.24
N ILE A 104 -10.09 -9.21 -25.34
CA ILE A 104 -9.78 -9.51 -23.94
C ILE A 104 -11.04 -9.89 -23.15
N ASP A 105 -12.20 -9.38 -23.56
CA ASP A 105 -13.47 -9.65 -22.90
C ASP A 105 -13.92 -11.10 -23.14
N LYS A 106 -13.43 -11.74 -24.22
CA LYS A 106 -13.58 -13.18 -24.49
C LYS A 106 -12.85 -14.06 -23.48
N LEU A 107 -11.84 -13.52 -22.78
CA LEU A 107 -11.09 -14.24 -21.74
C LEU A 107 -11.77 -14.20 -20.37
N SER A 108 -12.86 -13.45 -20.23
CA SER A 108 -13.62 -13.34 -18.98
C SER A 108 -14.70 -14.43 -18.88
N ILE A 109 -15.17 -14.65 -17.66
CA ILE A 109 -16.34 -15.49 -17.36
C ILE A 109 -17.60 -15.03 -18.12
N SER A 110 -17.65 -13.76 -18.54
CA SER A 110 -18.75 -13.22 -19.35
C SER A 110 -18.93 -13.88 -20.71
N ASN A 111 -17.93 -14.60 -21.22
CA ASN A 111 -18.05 -15.32 -22.48
C ASN A 111 -18.67 -16.72 -22.31
N VAL A 112 -18.83 -17.21 -21.08
CA VAL A 112 -19.37 -18.56 -20.79
C VAL A 112 -20.91 -18.53 -20.79
N PRO A 113 -21.60 -19.41 -21.53
CA PRO A 113 -23.06 -19.39 -21.62
C PRO A 113 -23.72 -19.87 -20.33
N ASP A 114 -24.87 -19.28 -20.00
CA ASP A 114 -25.68 -19.64 -18.83
C ASP A 114 -26.07 -21.14 -18.83
N GLY A 115 -25.98 -21.78 -17.66
CA GLY A 115 -26.27 -23.21 -17.51
C GLY A 115 -25.17 -24.15 -18.03
N SER A 116 -24.05 -23.63 -18.53
CA SER A 116 -22.94 -24.46 -19.01
C SER A 116 -22.20 -25.18 -17.88
N LYS A 117 -21.75 -26.41 -18.15
CA LYS A 117 -20.86 -27.17 -17.25
C LYS A 117 -19.49 -26.50 -17.07
N ARG A 118 -19.12 -25.53 -17.93
CA ARG A 118 -17.86 -24.77 -17.86
C ARG A 118 -17.71 -23.97 -16.57
N PHE A 119 -18.81 -23.55 -15.92
CA PHE A 119 -18.76 -22.86 -14.63
C PHE A 119 -18.10 -23.70 -13.51
N TRP A 120 -18.18 -25.03 -13.60
CA TRP A 120 -17.47 -25.90 -12.66
C TRP A 120 -15.96 -25.72 -12.71
N ALA A 121 -15.38 -25.40 -13.88
CA ALA A 121 -13.95 -25.12 -13.97
C ALA A 121 -13.58 -23.88 -13.14
N HIS A 122 -14.38 -22.81 -13.17
CA HIS A 122 -14.15 -21.62 -12.35
C HIS A 122 -14.30 -21.89 -10.85
N ILE A 123 -15.31 -22.66 -10.45
CA ILE A 123 -15.55 -23.02 -9.05
C ILE A 123 -14.39 -23.87 -8.52
N VAL A 124 -14.01 -24.92 -9.25
CA VAL A 124 -12.89 -25.79 -8.84
C VAL A 124 -11.60 -24.98 -8.77
N MET A 125 -11.35 -24.12 -9.76
CA MET A 125 -10.16 -23.26 -9.77
C MET A 125 -10.13 -22.27 -8.61
N SER A 126 -11.27 -21.69 -8.19
CA SER A 126 -11.31 -20.77 -7.04
C SER A 126 -10.95 -21.48 -5.73
N TYR A 127 -11.40 -22.73 -5.54
CA TYR A 127 -10.98 -23.55 -4.41
C TYR A 127 -9.49 -23.89 -4.47
N VAL A 128 -8.97 -24.29 -5.64
CA VAL A 128 -7.53 -24.56 -5.81
C VAL A 128 -6.69 -23.32 -5.49
N PHE A 129 -7.13 -22.14 -5.94
CA PHE A 129 -6.44 -20.88 -5.69
C PHE A 129 -6.43 -20.54 -4.19
N ALA A 130 -7.59 -20.65 -3.53
CA ALA A 130 -7.71 -20.40 -2.10
C ALA A 130 -6.87 -21.36 -1.27
N LEU A 131 -6.95 -22.67 -1.54
CA LEU A 131 -6.19 -23.70 -0.83
C LEU A 131 -4.68 -23.51 -1.01
N TRP A 132 -4.22 -23.22 -2.23
CA TRP A 132 -2.81 -22.93 -2.49
C TRP A 132 -2.34 -21.68 -1.76
N ALA A 133 -3.10 -20.59 -1.83
CA ALA A 133 -2.76 -19.35 -1.14
C ALA A 133 -2.67 -19.55 0.38
N PHE A 134 -3.66 -20.23 0.99
CA PHE A 134 -3.64 -20.54 2.42
C PHE A 134 -2.49 -21.46 2.80
N TYR A 135 -2.18 -22.47 2.00
CA TYR A 135 -1.04 -23.36 2.23
C TYR A 135 0.28 -22.59 2.22
N VAL A 136 0.53 -21.77 1.19
CA VAL A 136 1.76 -20.97 1.08
C VAL A 136 1.86 -19.96 2.23
N LEU A 137 0.75 -19.29 2.57
CA LEU A 137 0.69 -18.38 3.71
C LEU A 137 1.01 -19.08 5.03
N TYR A 138 0.44 -20.27 5.27
CA TYR A 138 0.69 -21.05 6.48
C TYR A 138 2.17 -21.46 6.60
N VAL A 139 2.75 -21.98 5.51
CA VAL A 139 4.17 -22.38 5.48
C VAL A 139 5.06 -21.17 5.75
N GLU A 140 4.79 -20.05 5.09
CA GLU A 140 5.61 -18.84 5.24
C GLU A 140 5.45 -18.22 6.63
N TYR A 141 4.24 -18.20 7.19
CA TYR A 141 3.99 -17.77 8.56
C TYR A 141 4.80 -18.60 9.57
N LYS A 142 4.83 -19.93 9.41
CA LYS A 142 5.64 -20.81 10.25
C LYS A 142 7.14 -20.50 10.13
N ILE A 143 7.62 -20.21 8.91
CA ILE A 143 9.02 -19.84 8.68
C ILE A 143 9.34 -18.50 9.37
N VAL A 144 8.51 -17.46 9.18
CA VAL A 144 8.68 -16.14 9.81
C VAL A 144 8.62 -16.23 11.33
N ALA A 145 7.67 -16.98 11.89
CA ALA A 145 7.58 -17.22 13.32
C ALA A 145 8.85 -17.89 13.86
N SER A 146 9.36 -18.91 13.17
CA SER A 146 10.59 -19.60 13.58
C SER A 146 11.84 -18.70 13.48
N MET A 147 11.94 -17.85 12.45
CA MET A 147 13.03 -16.88 12.31
C MET A 147 12.98 -15.84 13.42
N ARG A 148 11.79 -15.32 13.74
CA ARG A 148 11.58 -14.39 14.85
C ARG A 148 11.98 -15.00 16.19
N LEU A 149 11.57 -16.23 16.48
CA LEU A 149 11.95 -16.92 17.72
C LEU A 149 13.47 -17.14 17.82
N LYS A 150 14.12 -17.57 16.73
CA LYS A 150 15.58 -17.73 16.68
C LYS A 150 16.29 -16.41 16.89
N TYR A 151 15.85 -15.35 16.20
CA TYR A 151 16.42 -14.01 16.31
C TYR A 151 16.31 -13.47 17.75
N LEU A 152 15.13 -13.50 18.34
CA LEU A 152 14.89 -13.04 19.73
C LEU A 152 15.70 -13.84 20.77
N ALA A 153 15.99 -15.12 20.50
CA ALA A 153 16.82 -15.96 21.35
C ALA A 153 18.32 -15.69 21.19
N SER A 154 18.77 -15.31 19.98
CA SER A 154 20.17 -15.00 19.67
C SER A 154 20.55 -13.54 19.92
N GLU A 155 19.57 -12.67 20.18
CA GLU A 155 19.78 -11.24 20.35
C GLU A 155 20.59 -10.96 21.62
N ILE A 156 21.83 -10.52 21.41
CA ILE A 156 22.71 -9.95 22.44
C ILE A 156 22.46 -8.44 22.42
N CYS A 157 22.50 -7.78 23.59
CA CYS A 157 22.43 -6.33 23.68
C CYS A 157 23.58 -5.73 22.86
N ARG A 158 23.28 -5.23 21.66
CA ARG A 158 24.23 -4.57 20.78
C ARG A 158 23.89 -3.09 20.76
N PRO A 159 24.85 -2.19 21.04
CA PRO A 159 24.68 -0.80 20.66
C PRO A 159 24.77 -0.74 19.14
N ASP A 160 23.63 -0.71 18.46
CA ASP A 160 23.61 -0.58 17.00
C ASP A 160 24.19 0.77 16.61
N GLN A 161 25.26 0.70 15.82
CA GLN A 161 25.89 1.84 15.18
C GLN A 161 24.92 2.48 14.20
N PHE A 162 24.81 3.80 14.27
CA PHE A 162 24.08 4.58 13.27
C PHE A 162 25.08 5.34 12.42
N THR A 163 24.77 5.48 11.14
CA THR A 163 25.42 6.44 10.25
C THR A 163 24.57 7.70 10.21
N THR A 164 25.11 8.82 10.65
CA THR A 164 24.54 10.16 10.38
C THR A 164 24.95 10.59 8.98
N GLY A 165 23.97 10.79 8.10
CA GLY A 165 24.24 11.37 6.79
C GLY A 165 22.96 11.84 6.12
N PHE A 166 22.81 13.14 5.98
CA PHE A 166 21.87 13.73 5.02
C PHE A 166 22.66 14.07 3.76
N CYS A 167 22.46 13.29 2.69
CA CYS A 167 22.88 13.54 1.29
C CYS A 167 23.87 14.70 1.10
N GLY A 168 25.17 14.46 1.34
CA GLY A 168 26.26 15.44 1.32
C GLY A 168 26.55 16.09 -0.03
N LEU A 169 25.58 16.80 -0.60
CA LEU A 169 25.64 17.38 -1.93
C LEU A 169 25.86 18.89 -1.92
N PHE A 170 25.45 19.62 -0.88
CA PHE A 170 25.71 21.07 -0.77
C PHE A 170 25.84 21.52 0.68
N GLY A 171 27.01 22.08 1.02
CA GLY A 171 27.28 22.72 2.30
C GLY A 171 28.60 23.50 2.22
N ASN A 172 28.63 24.69 2.81
CA ASN A 172 29.86 25.44 2.94
C ASN A 172 30.76 24.75 3.97
N LYS A 173 32.06 24.65 3.70
CA LYS A 173 33.03 24.13 4.67
C LYS A 173 33.14 25.11 5.84
N VAL A 174 32.67 24.69 7.01
CA VAL A 174 32.83 25.40 8.29
C VAL A 174 33.66 24.50 9.21
N ASP A 175 34.43 25.09 10.12
CA ASP A 175 35.24 24.34 11.08
C ASP A 175 34.32 23.47 11.97
N ALA A 176 34.55 22.16 11.92
CA ALA A 176 33.73 21.18 12.61
C ALA A 176 33.80 21.36 14.13
N ILE A 177 34.94 21.83 14.64
CA ILE A 177 35.15 22.00 16.08
C ILE A 177 34.26 23.13 16.62
N ASP A 178 34.23 24.28 15.94
CA ASP A 178 33.40 25.43 16.36
C ASP A 178 31.91 25.14 16.22
N TYR A 179 31.50 24.47 15.12
CA TYR A 179 30.12 24.08 14.91
C TYR A 179 29.62 23.12 16.00
N TYR A 180 30.34 22.03 16.24
CA TYR A 180 29.94 21.08 17.28
C TYR A 180 30.08 21.66 18.69
N SER A 181 31.05 22.54 18.95
CA SER A 181 31.17 23.23 20.25
C SER A 181 29.97 24.15 20.51
N SER A 182 29.52 24.89 19.48
CA SER A 182 28.33 25.74 19.59
C SER A 182 27.05 24.91 19.76
N GLU A 183 26.94 23.76 19.08
CA GLU A 183 25.78 22.87 19.21
C GLU A 183 25.77 22.16 20.58
N ILE A 184 26.93 21.73 21.09
CA ILE A 184 27.08 21.19 22.45
C ILE A 184 26.67 22.24 23.48
N GLN A 185 27.12 23.49 23.33
CA GLN A 185 26.76 24.57 24.25
C GLN A 185 25.25 24.84 24.22
N LYS A 186 24.66 24.96 23.03
CA LYS A 186 23.22 25.17 22.85
C LYS A 186 22.40 24.03 23.45
N LEU A 187 22.83 22.78 23.26
CA LEU A 187 22.17 21.61 23.84
C LEU A 187 22.33 21.59 25.36
N SER A 188 23.49 21.97 25.90
CA SER A 188 23.73 22.06 27.35
C SER A 188 22.89 23.15 28.02
N GLU A 189 22.73 24.31 27.36
CA GLU A 189 21.87 25.40 27.84
C GLU A 189 20.39 24.98 27.80
N ALA A 190 19.96 24.33 26.71
CA ALA A 190 18.62 23.76 26.62
C ALA A 190 18.39 22.72 27.72
N GLU A 191 19.33 21.81 27.96
CA GLU A 191 19.25 20.80 29.02
C GLU A 191 19.11 21.44 30.40
N ALA A 192 19.92 22.45 30.72
CA ALA A 192 19.85 23.16 32.00
C ALA A 192 18.47 23.83 32.19
N SER A 193 17.94 24.46 31.13
CA SER A 193 16.63 25.10 31.17
C SER A 193 15.47 24.10 31.35
N GLU A 194 15.55 22.91 30.71
CA GLU A 194 14.54 21.87 30.86
C GLU A 194 14.62 21.21 32.24
N ARG A 195 15.83 21.01 32.79
CA ARG A 195 16.01 20.52 34.16
C ARG A 195 15.39 21.46 35.19
N GLU A 196 15.56 22.77 35.02
CA GLU A 196 14.95 23.76 35.91
C GLU A 196 13.42 23.76 35.80
N LYS A 197 12.86 23.61 34.58
CA LYS A 197 11.41 23.46 34.38
C LYS A 197 10.83 22.23 35.09
N VAL A 198 11.52 21.09 35.00
CA VAL A 198 11.06 19.84 35.66
C VAL A 198 11.14 19.95 37.19
N LEU A 199 12.14 20.65 37.72
CA LEU A 199 12.27 20.87 39.17
C LEU A 199 11.26 21.89 39.71
N SER A 200 10.90 22.89 38.90
CA SER A 200 10.02 23.99 39.32
C SER A 200 8.53 23.71 39.11
N ASP A 201 8.15 23.00 38.05
CA ASP A 201 6.75 22.70 37.75
C ASP A 201 6.39 21.23 38.05
N PRO A 202 5.60 20.95 39.11
CA PRO A 202 5.13 19.59 39.39
C PRO A 202 4.22 19.03 38.28
N LYS A 203 3.63 19.87 37.42
CA LYS A 203 2.83 19.43 36.26
C LYS A 203 3.69 18.94 35.09
N ALA A 204 5.00 19.17 35.11
CA ALA A 204 5.92 18.62 34.12
C ALA A 204 6.08 17.09 34.27
N ILE A 205 5.72 16.53 35.43
CA ILE A 205 5.78 15.09 35.68
C ILE A 205 4.56 14.41 35.05
N VAL A 206 4.82 13.57 34.05
CA VAL A 206 3.81 12.82 33.34
C VAL A 206 3.43 11.55 34.12
N PRO A 207 2.16 11.10 34.11
CA PRO A 207 1.71 9.88 34.81
C PRO A 207 2.10 8.60 34.03
N ALA A 208 3.34 8.53 33.54
CA ALA A 208 3.89 7.40 32.81
C ALA A 208 5.34 7.18 33.25
N ALA A 209 5.76 5.92 33.37
CA ALA A 209 7.10 5.56 33.82
C ALA A 209 7.62 4.32 33.11
N PHE A 210 8.94 4.27 32.93
CA PHE A 210 9.64 3.06 32.48
C PHE A 210 10.07 2.25 33.69
N VAL A 211 9.62 1.00 33.78
CA VAL A 211 9.96 0.09 34.88
C VAL A 211 10.94 -0.96 34.38
N SER A 212 12.10 -1.06 35.03
CA SER A 212 13.13 -2.04 34.73
C SER A 212 13.16 -3.16 35.76
N PHE A 213 13.37 -4.40 35.31
CA PHE A 213 13.47 -5.58 36.17
C PHE A 213 14.85 -6.23 36.05
N LYS A 214 15.28 -6.94 37.09
CA LYS A 214 16.54 -7.71 37.07
C LYS A 214 16.50 -8.89 36.09
N SER A 215 15.31 -9.41 35.76
CA SER A 215 15.12 -10.56 34.88
C SER A 215 14.11 -10.26 33.76
N ARG A 216 14.43 -10.73 32.54
CA ARG A 216 13.53 -10.66 31.37
C ARG A 216 12.20 -11.38 31.61
N TRP A 217 12.23 -12.46 32.40
CA TRP A 217 11.03 -13.23 32.73
C TRP A 217 10.07 -12.44 33.63
N SER A 218 10.59 -11.75 34.63
CA SER A 218 9.79 -10.89 35.51
C SER A 218 9.16 -9.71 34.75
N ALA A 219 9.93 -9.09 33.84
CA ALA A 219 9.40 -8.06 32.95
C ALA A 219 8.28 -8.61 32.04
N ALA A 220 8.46 -9.82 31.52
CA ALA A 220 7.46 -10.48 30.67
C ALA A 220 6.14 -10.77 31.39
N ILE A 221 6.21 -11.23 32.65
CA ILE A 221 5.01 -11.43 33.47
C ILE A 221 4.33 -10.10 33.70
N CYS A 222 5.08 -9.08 34.14
CA CYS A 222 4.54 -7.76 34.45
C CYS A 222 3.74 -7.18 33.28
N ALA A 223 4.32 -7.22 32.07
CA ALA A 223 3.72 -6.68 30.84
C ALA A 223 2.51 -7.49 30.30
N GLN A 224 2.26 -8.69 30.84
CA GLN A 224 1.16 -9.56 30.37
C GLN A 224 0.03 -9.70 31.40
N THR A 225 0.26 -9.33 32.67
CA THR A 225 -0.72 -9.48 33.75
C THR A 225 -1.41 -8.17 34.08
N GLN A 226 -2.72 -8.26 34.38
CA GLN A 226 -3.47 -7.15 34.96
C GLN A 226 -2.95 -6.84 36.37
N GLN A 227 -2.53 -5.60 36.60
CA GLN A 227 -1.88 -5.20 37.87
C GLN A 227 -2.89 -4.75 38.94
N TYR A 228 -4.03 -4.20 38.52
CA TYR A 228 -5.01 -3.57 39.41
C TYR A 228 -6.44 -4.03 39.09
N HIS A 229 -7.36 -3.93 40.06
CA HIS A 229 -8.76 -4.33 39.87
C HIS A 229 -9.45 -3.54 38.75
N ASP A 230 -9.16 -2.24 38.66
CA ASP A 230 -9.60 -1.40 37.53
C ASP A 230 -8.66 -1.61 36.31
N PRO A 231 -9.18 -2.03 35.14
CA PRO A 231 -8.38 -2.27 33.94
C PRO A 231 -7.83 -1.01 33.29
N THR A 232 -8.27 0.18 33.68
CA THR A 232 -7.82 1.46 33.09
C THR A 232 -6.63 2.09 33.81
N ILE A 233 -6.26 1.55 34.97
CA ILE A 233 -5.19 2.07 35.83
C ILE A 233 -4.04 1.05 35.83
N TRP A 234 -2.80 1.53 35.86
CA TRP A 234 -1.59 0.69 35.82
C TRP A 234 -1.54 -0.20 34.58
N LEU A 235 -1.88 0.37 33.42
CA LEU A 235 -1.71 -0.25 32.12
C LEU A 235 -0.22 -0.54 31.90
N THR A 236 0.10 -1.80 31.60
CA THR A 236 1.46 -2.24 31.34
C THR A 236 1.58 -2.68 29.89
N GLU A 237 2.60 -2.18 29.21
CA GLU A 237 2.92 -2.55 27.84
C GLU A 237 4.43 -2.84 27.73
N TRP A 238 4.81 -3.57 26.69
CA TRP A 238 6.21 -3.78 26.36
C TRP A 238 6.84 -2.44 25.97
N ALA A 239 7.82 -1.98 26.74
CA ALA A 239 8.54 -0.76 26.41
C ALA A 239 9.24 -0.91 25.05
N PRO A 240 9.03 0.01 24.10
CA PRO A 240 9.76 0.00 22.84
C PRO A 240 11.23 0.37 23.08
N GLU A 241 12.07 0.15 22.07
CA GLU A 241 13.46 0.62 22.12
C GLU A 241 13.50 2.15 22.35
N PRO A 242 14.46 2.69 23.12
CA PRO A 242 14.56 4.14 23.38
C PRO A 242 14.49 5.04 22.13
N ARG A 243 14.95 4.56 20.97
CA ARG A 243 14.87 5.28 19.68
C ARG A 243 13.48 5.25 19.04
N ASP A 244 12.73 4.19 19.33
CA ASP A 244 11.36 3.95 18.82
C ASP A 244 10.30 4.64 19.69
N VAL A 245 10.66 5.11 20.90
CA VAL A 245 9.75 5.90 21.75
C VAL A 245 9.35 7.21 21.06
N TYR A 246 8.05 7.44 20.96
CA TYR A 246 7.47 8.72 20.54
C TYR A 246 7.01 9.52 21.76
N TRP A 247 7.94 10.30 22.31
CA TRP A 247 7.80 11.02 23.58
C TRP A 247 6.56 11.91 23.69
N SER A 248 6.14 12.55 22.59
CA SER A 248 5.00 13.48 22.59
C SER A 248 3.66 12.81 22.94
N ASN A 249 3.54 11.50 22.77
CA ASN A 249 2.30 10.75 23.03
C ASN A 249 2.32 9.93 24.32
N LEU A 250 3.42 9.96 25.08
CA LEU A 250 3.58 9.10 26.25
C LEU A 250 2.63 9.44 27.41
N ALA A 251 2.18 10.70 27.48
CA ALA A 251 1.49 11.28 28.63
C ALA A 251 -0.03 11.49 28.44
N ILE A 252 -0.64 10.84 27.44
CA ILE A 252 -2.05 11.06 27.13
C ILE A 252 -2.92 10.13 28.00
N PRO A 253 -3.91 10.66 28.75
CA PRO A 253 -4.78 9.83 29.57
C PRO A 253 -5.71 8.95 28.72
N TYR A 254 -6.15 7.82 29.28
CA TYR A 254 -6.91 6.79 28.56
C TYR A 254 -8.22 7.29 27.91
N PHE A 255 -8.98 8.15 28.60
CA PHE A 255 -10.21 8.72 28.04
C PHE A 255 -9.93 9.63 26.85
N ASP A 256 -8.88 10.44 26.90
CA ASP A 256 -8.47 11.29 25.78
C ASP A 256 -8.05 10.47 24.56
N LEU A 257 -7.34 9.34 24.77
CA LEU A 257 -6.99 8.41 23.70
C LEU A 257 -8.24 7.86 23.00
N THR A 258 -9.27 7.53 23.78
CA THR A 258 -10.54 7.00 23.24
C THR A 258 -11.24 8.06 22.38
N ILE A 259 -11.35 9.29 22.88
CA ILE A 259 -11.97 10.40 22.14
C ILE A 259 -11.17 10.74 20.88
N ARG A 260 -9.84 10.84 20.98
CA ARG A 260 -8.96 11.09 19.82
C ARG A 260 -9.08 10.00 18.78
N THR A 261 -9.12 8.73 19.18
CA THR A 261 -9.30 7.60 18.28
C THR A 261 -10.66 7.65 17.58
N LEU A 262 -11.73 7.98 18.30
CA LEU A 262 -13.06 8.14 17.72
C LEU A 262 -13.10 9.30 16.71
N LEU A 263 -12.54 10.46 17.07
CA LEU A 263 -12.46 11.64 16.20
C LEU A 263 -11.65 11.34 14.93
N MET A 264 -10.49 10.69 15.06
CA MET A 264 -9.66 10.30 13.92
C MET A 264 -10.31 9.21 13.06
N ALA A 265 -11.09 8.31 13.65
CA ALA A 265 -11.89 7.33 12.90
C ALA A 265 -12.99 8.01 12.06
N MET A 266 -13.70 9.00 12.63
CA MET A 266 -14.67 9.81 11.88
C MET A 266 -13.98 10.64 10.79
N ALA A 267 -12.84 11.26 11.10
CA ALA A 267 -12.05 12.00 10.11
C ALA A 267 -11.57 11.10 8.96
N LEU A 268 -11.15 9.86 9.26
CA LEU A 268 -10.79 8.87 8.25
C LEU A 268 -11.99 8.47 7.38
N PHE A 269 -13.17 8.29 7.97
CA PHE A 269 -14.40 8.03 7.22
C PHE A 269 -14.71 9.15 6.22
N PHE A 270 -14.69 10.41 6.67
CA PHE A 270 -14.90 11.55 5.78
C PHE A 270 -13.81 11.67 4.72
N LEU A 271 -12.55 11.43 5.08
CA LEU A 271 -11.44 11.39 4.12
C LEU A 271 -11.71 10.34 3.04
N ILE A 272 -12.12 9.12 3.41
CA ILE A 272 -12.47 8.07 2.45
C ILE A 272 -13.62 8.53 1.55
N PHE A 273 -14.72 9.02 2.15
CA PHE A 273 -15.92 9.43 1.44
C PHE A 273 -15.66 10.58 0.44
N PHE A 274 -15.01 11.66 0.86
CA PHE A 274 -14.75 12.81 -0.03
C PHE A 274 -13.72 12.48 -1.11
N PHE A 275 -12.81 11.53 -0.86
CA PHE A 275 -11.83 11.13 -1.85
C PHE A 275 -12.41 10.25 -2.97
N MET A 276 -13.66 9.81 -2.86
CA MET A 276 -14.39 9.21 -3.98
C MET A 276 -14.54 10.19 -5.17
N ILE A 277 -14.57 11.50 -4.91
CA ILE A 277 -14.71 12.53 -5.97
C ILE A 277 -13.47 12.56 -6.89
N PRO A 278 -12.22 12.70 -6.39
CA PRO A 278 -11.01 12.53 -7.20
C PRO A 278 -10.95 11.20 -7.95
N ILE A 279 -11.36 10.09 -7.31
CA ILE A 279 -11.36 8.78 -7.98
C ILE A 279 -12.36 8.75 -9.14
N ALA A 280 -13.57 9.27 -8.94
CA ALA A 280 -14.57 9.38 -10.00
C ALA A 280 -14.08 10.24 -11.16
N PHE A 281 -13.36 11.33 -10.85
CA PHE A 281 -12.70 12.16 -11.85
C PHE A 281 -11.65 11.37 -12.64
N VAL A 282 -10.74 10.64 -11.98
CA VAL A 282 -9.76 9.77 -12.66
C VAL A 282 -10.44 8.72 -13.53
N GLN A 283 -11.52 8.10 -13.04
CA GLN A 283 -12.28 7.12 -13.82
C GLN A 283 -12.98 7.74 -15.04
N SER A 284 -13.42 9.00 -14.95
CA SER A 284 -13.95 9.71 -16.12
C SER A 284 -12.87 9.93 -17.20
N LEU A 285 -11.61 10.17 -16.80
CA LEU A 285 -10.48 10.32 -17.72
C LEU A 285 -10.09 9.01 -18.40
N ALA A 286 -10.44 7.86 -17.83
CA ALA A 286 -10.24 6.57 -18.49
C ALA A 286 -11.20 6.34 -19.68
N ASN A 287 -12.23 7.17 -19.86
CA ASN A 287 -13.22 7.08 -20.94
C ASN A 287 -13.09 8.24 -21.94
N ILE A 288 -13.19 7.95 -23.24
CA ILE A 288 -13.05 8.96 -24.32
C ILE A 288 -14.11 10.05 -24.17
N ASP A 289 -15.36 9.64 -23.98
CA ASP A 289 -16.48 10.57 -23.82
C ASP A 289 -16.35 11.44 -22.55
N GLY A 290 -15.63 10.94 -21.54
CA GLY A 290 -15.31 11.70 -20.32
C GLY A 290 -14.25 12.77 -20.60
N ILE A 291 -13.18 12.41 -21.32
CA ILE A 291 -12.12 13.34 -21.72
C ILE A 291 -12.69 14.45 -22.62
N GLU A 292 -13.52 14.12 -23.61
CA GLU A 292 -14.09 15.11 -24.52
C GLU A 292 -14.97 16.14 -23.82
N LYS A 293 -15.68 15.74 -22.75
CA LYS A 293 -16.50 16.64 -21.93
C LYS A 293 -15.68 17.53 -21.02
N VAL A 294 -14.62 17.00 -20.40
CA VAL A 294 -13.80 17.73 -19.43
C VAL A 294 -12.81 18.67 -20.13
N PHE A 295 -12.21 18.23 -21.24
CA PHE A 295 -11.22 19.00 -21.97
C PHE A 295 -11.58 19.11 -23.47
N PRO A 296 -12.46 20.05 -23.83
CA PRO A 296 -12.94 20.18 -25.22
C PRO A 296 -11.84 20.52 -26.23
N PHE A 297 -10.72 21.12 -25.79
CA PHE A 297 -9.58 21.43 -26.65
C PHE A 297 -8.78 20.19 -27.09
N LEU A 298 -8.87 19.09 -26.33
CA LEU A 298 -8.18 17.84 -26.65
C LEU A 298 -8.82 17.08 -27.82
N ARG A 299 -10.04 17.45 -28.24
CA ARG A 299 -10.76 16.83 -29.35
C ARG A 299 -9.92 16.72 -30.63
N ARG A 300 -9.15 17.78 -30.96
CA ARG A 300 -8.28 17.82 -32.14
C ARG A 300 -7.02 16.96 -32.02
N LEU A 301 -6.57 16.66 -30.80
CA LEU A 301 -5.44 15.76 -30.55
C LEU A 301 -5.88 14.29 -30.44
N ILE A 302 -7.11 14.03 -29.99
CA ILE A 302 -7.69 12.69 -29.80
C ILE A 302 -7.93 11.96 -31.13
N GLU A 303 -8.03 12.68 -32.25
CA GLU A 303 -8.14 12.08 -33.60
C GLU A 303 -6.90 11.23 -33.98
N LYS A 304 -5.73 11.49 -33.37
CA LYS A 304 -4.56 10.63 -33.55
C LYS A 304 -4.70 9.39 -32.67
N GLU A 305 -4.85 8.24 -33.32
CA GLU A 305 -5.03 6.94 -32.66
C GLU A 305 -3.94 6.63 -31.61
N THR A 306 -2.69 7.01 -31.87
CA THR A 306 -1.56 6.83 -30.92
C THR A 306 -1.67 7.69 -29.67
N VAL A 307 -2.16 8.93 -29.79
CA VAL A 307 -2.31 9.86 -28.66
C VAL A 307 -3.50 9.44 -27.80
N LYS A 308 -4.57 8.95 -28.41
CA LYS A 308 -5.74 8.39 -27.73
C LYS A 308 -5.36 7.21 -26.83
N SER A 309 -4.61 6.24 -27.35
CA SER A 309 -4.10 5.10 -26.59
C SER A 309 -3.25 5.53 -25.39
N PHE A 310 -2.38 6.53 -25.59
CA PHE A 310 -1.53 7.06 -24.52
C PHE A 310 -2.33 7.75 -23.42
N ILE A 311 -3.26 8.64 -23.79
CA ILE A 311 -4.06 9.39 -22.82
C ILE A 311 -4.96 8.44 -22.02
N GLN A 312 -5.68 7.53 -22.67
CA GLN A 312 -6.56 6.60 -21.95
C GLN A 312 -5.80 5.59 -21.09
N GLY A 313 -4.62 5.19 -21.54
CA GLY A 313 -3.85 4.11 -20.93
C GLY A 313 -2.76 4.56 -19.96
N PHE A 314 -2.46 5.85 -19.78
CA PHE A 314 -1.36 6.29 -18.92
C PHE A 314 -1.71 7.50 -18.06
N LEU A 315 -2.51 8.44 -18.59
CA LEU A 315 -2.88 9.66 -17.86
C LEU A 315 -3.66 9.39 -16.56
N PRO A 316 -4.68 8.49 -16.52
CA PRO A 316 -5.40 8.19 -15.29
C PRO A 316 -4.49 7.68 -14.17
N GLY A 317 -3.52 6.82 -14.49
CA GLY A 317 -2.54 6.29 -13.53
C GLY A 317 -1.65 7.37 -12.92
N ILE A 318 -1.11 8.29 -13.74
CA ILE A 318 -0.33 9.43 -13.23
C ILE A 318 -1.18 10.32 -12.33
N VAL A 319 -2.39 10.69 -12.79
CA VAL A 319 -3.27 11.58 -12.03
C VAL A 319 -3.65 10.93 -10.68
N LEU A 320 -3.96 9.63 -10.67
CA LEU A 320 -4.21 8.89 -9.45
C LEU A 320 -2.99 8.92 -8.51
N LYS A 321 -1.79 8.66 -9.04
CA LYS A 321 -0.56 8.68 -8.26
C LYS A 321 -0.31 10.06 -7.63
N ILE A 322 -0.53 11.15 -8.36
CA ILE A 322 -0.42 12.52 -7.85
C ILE A 322 -1.36 12.73 -6.66
N PHE A 323 -2.62 12.28 -6.75
CA PHE A 323 -3.57 12.36 -5.64
C PHE A 323 -3.16 11.51 -4.43
N LEU A 324 -2.47 10.38 -4.64
CA LEU A 324 -2.05 9.47 -3.57
C LEU A 324 -0.74 9.88 -2.87
N ILE A 325 0.13 10.69 -3.48
CA ILE A 325 1.40 11.15 -2.86
C ILE A 325 1.21 11.83 -1.48
N PRO A 326 0.27 12.78 -1.28
CA PRO A 326 0.09 13.41 0.04
C PRO A 326 -0.52 12.47 1.08
N LEU A 327 -1.17 11.38 0.66
CA LEU A 327 -2.00 10.56 1.54
C LEU A 327 -1.21 9.89 2.69
N PRO A 328 -0.04 9.25 2.49
CA PRO A 328 0.73 8.68 3.59
C PRO A 328 1.10 9.72 4.67
N THR A 329 1.37 10.97 4.26
CA THR A 329 1.68 12.04 5.22
C THR A 329 0.46 12.41 6.06
N ILE A 330 -0.72 12.51 5.44
CA ILE A 330 -1.99 12.80 6.13
C ILE A 330 -2.37 11.66 7.09
N LEU A 331 -2.22 10.40 6.67
CA LEU A 331 -2.55 9.25 7.51
C LEU A 331 -1.55 9.08 8.67
N MET A 332 -0.30 9.48 8.46
CA MET A 332 0.72 9.53 9.51
C MET A 332 0.39 10.62 10.53
N THR A 333 -0.03 11.82 10.11
CA THR A 333 -0.44 12.87 11.07
C THR A 333 -1.68 12.46 11.86
N MET A 334 -2.68 11.84 11.23
CA MET A 334 -3.83 11.26 11.93
C MET A 334 -3.40 10.22 12.98
N SER A 335 -2.48 9.32 12.62
CA SER A 335 -1.97 8.29 13.55
C SER A 335 -1.18 8.90 14.72
N LYS A 336 -0.43 10.00 14.50
CA LYS A 336 0.24 10.74 15.57
C LYS A 336 -0.77 11.35 16.54
N ILE A 337 -1.88 11.89 16.05
CA ILE A 337 -2.94 12.48 16.88
C ILE A 337 -3.67 11.41 17.71
N GLU A 338 -3.83 10.18 17.20
CA GLU A 338 -4.42 9.04 17.94
C GLU A 338 -3.69 8.71 19.24
N GLY A 339 -2.38 8.98 19.34
CA GLY A 339 -1.67 8.90 20.61
C GLY A 339 -0.86 7.62 20.84
N PHE A 340 -0.35 6.95 19.80
CA PHE A 340 0.51 5.77 20.03
C PHE A 340 1.90 6.15 20.56
N PRO A 341 2.45 5.39 21.52
CA PRO A 341 3.72 5.70 22.19
C PRO A 341 4.97 5.22 21.43
N SER A 342 4.85 4.36 20.41
CA SER A 342 5.98 3.87 19.59
C SER A 342 5.84 4.26 18.12
N ARG A 343 6.97 4.59 17.47
CA ARG A 343 7.00 4.90 16.03
C ARG A 343 6.64 3.67 15.21
N SER A 344 7.10 2.48 15.61
CA SER A 344 6.72 1.20 15.00
C SER A 344 5.20 0.98 15.01
N SER A 345 4.51 1.33 16.10
CA SER A 345 3.05 1.24 16.16
C SER A 345 2.36 2.30 15.31
N LEU A 346 2.91 3.52 15.25
CA LEU A 346 2.43 4.58 14.37
C LEU A 346 2.52 4.16 12.89
N ASP A 347 3.66 3.61 12.47
CA ASP A 347 3.87 3.13 11.11
C ASP A 347 2.91 1.99 10.76
N ARG A 348 2.76 1.00 11.65
CA ARG A 348 1.81 -0.11 11.47
C ARG A 348 0.37 0.38 11.36
N ARG A 349 -0.04 1.32 12.22
CA ARG A 349 -1.40 1.87 12.21
C ARG A 349 -1.65 2.72 10.97
N SER A 350 -0.68 3.55 10.58
CA SER A 350 -0.74 4.37 9.36
C SER A 350 -0.85 3.49 8.11
N ALA A 351 -0.02 2.44 8.00
CA ALA A 351 -0.09 1.46 6.92
C ALA A 351 -1.44 0.73 6.87
N GLY A 352 -2.01 0.37 8.03
CA GLY A 352 -3.35 -0.22 8.12
C GLY A 352 -4.45 0.71 7.60
N LYS A 353 -4.41 2.00 7.95
CA LYS A 353 -5.34 3.01 7.41
C LYS A 353 -5.16 3.19 5.91
N TYR A 354 -3.91 3.24 5.44
CA TYR A 354 -3.60 3.35 4.02
C TYR A 354 -4.12 2.15 3.23
N HIS A 355 -3.96 0.94 3.76
CA HIS A 355 -4.52 -0.27 3.17
C HIS A 355 -6.05 -0.21 3.08
N LEU A 356 -6.73 0.16 4.18
CA LEU A 356 -8.19 0.33 4.18
C LEU A 356 -8.64 1.37 3.15
N PHE A 357 -7.94 2.49 3.06
CA PHE A 357 -8.22 3.53 2.09
C PHE A 357 -8.07 3.03 0.65
N LEU A 358 -6.96 2.35 0.33
CA LEU A 358 -6.75 1.78 -1.01
C LEU A 358 -7.83 0.76 -1.36
N LEU A 359 -8.20 -0.10 -0.41
CA LEU A 359 -9.25 -1.09 -0.61
C LEU A 359 -10.61 -0.43 -0.91
N VAL A 360 -11.00 0.58 -0.15
CA VAL A 360 -12.31 1.22 -0.33
C VAL A 360 -12.34 2.15 -1.54
N ASN A 361 -11.36 3.05 -1.69
CA ASN A 361 -11.40 4.06 -2.75
C ASN A 361 -10.83 3.55 -4.07
N VAL A 362 -9.61 3.00 -4.05
CA VAL A 362 -8.92 2.61 -5.28
C VAL A 362 -9.49 1.31 -5.84
N PHE A 363 -9.78 0.32 -4.99
CA PHE A 363 -10.36 -0.94 -5.45
C PHE A 363 -11.89 -0.87 -5.56
N LEU A 364 -12.63 -0.77 -4.46
CA LEU A 364 -14.12 -0.78 -4.50
C LEU A 364 -14.69 0.45 -5.21
N GLY A 365 -14.17 1.64 -4.92
CA GLY A 365 -14.65 2.89 -5.50
C GLY A 365 -14.50 2.93 -7.01
N SER A 366 -13.36 2.49 -7.53
CA SER A 366 -13.14 2.33 -8.97
C SER A 366 -14.12 1.36 -9.64
N ILE A 367 -14.47 0.25 -8.98
CA ILE A 367 -15.45 -0.71 -9.50
C ILE A 367 -16.84 -0.08 -9.54
N ILE A 368 -17.30 0.49 -8.41
CA ILE A 368 -18.64 1.07 -8.29
C ILE A 368 -18.80 2.23 -9.27
N THR A 369 -17.86 3.17 -9.30
CA THR A 369 -17.93 4.33 -10.19
C THR A 369 -17.74 3.95 -11.65
N GLY A 370 -16.84 3.01 -11.94
CA GLY A 370 -16.65 2.48 -13.29
C GLY A 370 -17.92 1.85 -13.84
N ALA A 371 -18.57 0.98 -13.05
CA ALA A 371 -19.85 0.36 -13.39
C ALA A 371 -20.97 1.39 -13.52
N ALA A 372 -21.09 2.34 -12.58
CA ALA A 372 -22.14 3.37 -12.60
C ALA A 372 -22.08 4.23 -13.88
N PHE A 373 -20.88 4.61 -14.35
CA PHE A 373 -20.73 5.36 -15.60
C PHE A 373 -21.12 4.55 -16.83
N ASP A 374 -20.81 3.26 -16.86
CA ASP A 374 -21.16 2.38 -17.97
C ASP A 374 -22.69 2.12 -17.97
N GLN A 375 -23.30 1.96 -16.79
CA GLN A 375 -24.73 1.80 -16.58
C GLN A 375 -25.54 3.05 -16.96
N LEU A 376 -25.08 4.23 -16.56
CA LEU A 376 -25.78 5.49 -16.81
C LEU A 376 -26.01 5.73 -18.31
N LYS A 377 -25.07 5.32 -19.17
CA LYS A 377 -25.24 5.42 -20.64
C LYS A 377 -26.36 4.53 -21.15
N ILE A 378 -26.48 3.31 -20.63
CA ILE A 378 -27.53 2.36 -21.04
C ILE A 378 -28.89 2.89 -20.57
N PHE A 379 -29.00 3.34 -19.32
CA PHE A 379 -30.24 3.87 -18.77
C PHE A 379 -30.71 5.18 -19.41
N LEU A 380 -29.80 6.05 -19.87
CA LEU A 380 -30.16 7.28 -20.58
C LEU A 380 -30.78 7.03 -21.96
N HIS A 381 -30.49 5.88 -22.57
CA HIS A 381 -30.87 5.61 -23.96
C HIS A 381 -31.99 4.56 -24.12
N GLN A 382 -32.40 3.87 -23.06
CA GLN A 382 -33.44 2.83 -23.12
C GLN A 382 -34.68 3.14 -22.25
N PRO A 383 -35.89 2.71 -22.67
CA PRO A 383 -37.13 2.95 -21.94
C PRO A 383 -37.26 2.08 -20.66
N PRO A 384 -38.07 2.50 -19.67
CA PRO A 384 -38.02 1.91 -18.32
C PRO A 384 -38.47 0.46 -18.15
N THR A 385 -39.11 -0.13 -19.17
CA THR A 385 -39.71 -1.47 -19.12
C THR A 385 -38.69 -2.60 -19.29
N GLU A 386 -37.48 -2.34 -19.79
CA GLU A 386 -36.42 -3.35 -19.97
C GLU A 386 -35.42 -3.41 -18.79
N HIS A 387 -35.58 -2.56 -17.76
CA HIS A 387 -34.63 -2.46 -16.64
C HIS A 387 -34.39 -3.76 -15.85
N VAL A 388 -35.34 -4.70 -15.84
CA VAL A 388 -35.20 -5.99 -15.14
C VAL A 388 -34.27 -6.96 -15.88
N ALA A 389 -34.27 -6.96 -17.21
CA ALA A 389 -33.33 -7.75 -18.03
C ALA A 389 -31.91 -7.15 -17.99
N ILE A 390 -31.82 -5.82 -17.83
CA ILE A 390 -30.55 -5.10 -17.68
C ILE A 390 -29.84 -5.53 -16.40
N CYS A 391 -30.53 -5.71 -15.26
CA CYS A 391 -29.89 -6.18 -14.02
C CYS A 391 -29.12 -7.52 -14.17
N THR A 392 -29.54 -8.38 -15.09
CA THR A 392 -28.85 -9.66 -15.40
C THR A 392 -27.65 -9.45 -16.33
N GLU A 393 -27.74 -8.58 -17.34
CA GLU A 393 -26.58 -8.14 -18.13
C GLU A 393 -25.56 -7.32 -17.29
N LEU A 394 -26.00 -6.67 -16.22
CA LEU A 394 -25.15 -5.94 -15.28
C LEU A 394 -24.28 -6.85 -14.40
N GLN A 395 -24.69 -8.10 -14.18
CA GLN A 395 -23.81 -9.12 -13.60
C GLN A 395 -22.66 -9.48 -14.55
N TYR A 396 -22.93 -9.54 -15.86
CA TYR A 396 -21.93 -9.75 -16.91
C TYR A 396 -21.01 -8.53 -17.08
N ALA A 397 -21.54 -7.30 -17.07
CA ALA A 397 -20.77 -6.06 -17.11
C ALA A 397 -19.94 -5.80 -15.84
N ASN A 398 -20.37 -6.24 -14.66
CA ASN A 398 -19.54 -6.19 -13.45
C ASN A 398 -18.31 -7.11 -13.56
N SER A 399 -18.40 -8.24 -14.27
CA SER A 399 -17.23 -9.08 -14.57
C SER A 399 -16.21 -8.35 -15.48
N LEU A 400 -16.70 -7.48 -16.39
CA LEU A 400 -15.89 -6.61 -17.25
C LEU A 400 -15.37 -5.36 -16.51
N GLY A 401 -16.11 -4.87 -15.52
CA GLY A 401 -15.76 -3.77 -14.62
C GLY A 401 -14.54 -4.04 -13.75
N PHE A 402 -14.15 -5.31 -13.55
CA PHE A 402 -12.87 -5.68 -12.92
C PHE A 402 -11.63 -5.19 -13.69
N ARG A 403 -11.77 -4.80 -14.96
CA ARG A 403 -10.66 -4.40 -15.83
C ARG A 403 -10.09 -3.02 -15.53
N LYS A 404 -10.95 -2.02 -15.25
CA LYS A 404 -10.53 -0.62 -15.01
C LYS A 404 -9.69 -0.43 -13.73
N PRO A 405 -9.98 -1.09 -12.59
CA PRO A 405 -9.12 -1.03 -11.40
C PRO A 405 -7.81 -1.79 -11.59
N LEU A 406 -7.80 -2.93 -12.27
CA LEU A 406 -6.60 -3.78 -12.44
C LEU A 406 -5.54 -3.14 -13.33
N VAL A 407 -5.94 -2.43 -14.40
CA VAL A 407 -4.98 -1.68 -15.25
C VAL A 407 -4.37 -0.51 -14.48
N ASN A 408 -5.15 0.22 -13.68
CA ASN A 408 -4.68 1.31 -12.82
C ASN A 408 -3.86 0.84 -11.59
N LEU A 409 -3.95 -0.44 -11.21
CA LEU A 409 -3.10 -1.05 -10.18
C LEU A 409 -1.80 -1.63 -10.76
N SER A 410 -1.76 -1.88 -12.07
CA SER A 410 -0.57 -2.37 -12.81
C SER A 410 0.33 -1.27 -13.36
N GLN A 411 -0.16 -0.03 -13.35
CA GLN A 411 0.52 1.20 -13.79
C GLN A 411 0.77 2.09 -12.58
#